data_AF-A0A4S4N798-F1
#
_entry.id   AF-A0A4S4N798-F1
#
_cell.length_a   1.000
_cell.length_b   1.000
_cell.length_c   1.000
_cell.angle_alpha   90.00
_cell.angle_beta   90.00
_cell.angle_gamma   90.00
#
_symmetry.space_group_name_H-M   'P 1'
#
loop_
_entity.id
_entity.type
_entity.pdbx_description
1 polymer ?
#
loop_
_entity_poly.entity_id
_entity_poly.type
_entity_poly.pdbx_seq_one_letter_code
_entity_poly.pdbx_strand_id
1 'polypeptide(L)'
;MGNFSDFLPYTANGLSSIGFPTIFPVSYRFLPTTSLHSCADLRDPALAFNILITVLLFLVLRPKPIFTYWCLVCIGFWHVTLFSQPQASPPPIDTAFSIFLPALFVAYAFWRLAFRFVVPIFSSMPIEATVWYLAPFWAGVLCNIIFDEIPISRLTASDIDQRKGGITALVIIVIVVLFIVVNQVRVIRKTGWLPYYLGWYILGALTVVVLSQLPGLEFRLHHYILAIVLIPGTAFPTRLSAVYQAFLLGMFLNGVAAFGFASILQTAADLRRDAPIGSALPAFLNNATNLNSSIPLQNQTIFWSPIPDDSWDGFALLVDDVERYVGAALNFSLASLQSGLPHFFRLAYTSGGTAGDFTKAGTLWPNGTWVDPLPGPS
;
A
#
# COMPACT_ATOMS: atom_id res chain seq x y z
N MET A 1 -0.42 28.40 -16.89
CA MET A 1 -1.13 28.10 -15.64
C MET A 1 -2.14 29.20 -15.44
N GLY A 2 -3.40 28.84 -15.25
CA GLY A 2 -4.51 29.78 -15.02
C GLY A 2 -5.65 29.03 -14.35
N ASN A 3 -6.68 29.76 -13.95
CA ASN A 3 -7.89 29.16 -13.43
C ASN A 3 -8.61 28.37 -14.54
N PHE A 4 -9.26 27.26 -14.18
CA PHE A 4 -10.00 26.45 -15.14
C PHE A 4 -11.19 25.79 -14.44
N SER A 5 -12.35 25.89 -15.08
CA SER A 5 -13.57 25.13 -14.78
C SER A 5 -13.75 24.01 -15.81
N ASP A 6 -14.80 23.20 -15.68
CA ASP A 6 -15.17 22.20 -16.69
C ASP A 6 -14.18 21.03 -16.82
N PHE A 7 -13.73 20.51 -15.67
CA PHE A 7 -13.07 19.21 -15.63
C PHE A 7 -14.11 18.12 -15.93
N LEU A 8 -14.30 17.84 -17.21
CA LEU A 8 -15.19 16.79 -17.67
C LEU A 8 -14.51 15.43 -17.50
N PRO A 9 -15.25 14.40 -17.05
CA PRO A 9 -14.71 13.05 -17.03
C PRO A 9 -14.39 12.63 -18.47
N TYR A 10 -13.23 12.03 -18.65
CA TYR A 10 -12.75 11.58 -19.95
C TYR A 10 -12.06 10.21 -19.83
N THR A 11 -12.27 9.36 -20.83
CA THR A 11 -11.63 8.04 -20.92
C THR A 11 -10.82 7.97 -22.20
N ALA A 12 -9.52 7.73 -22.06
CA ALA A 12 -8.62 7.49 -23.19
C ALA A 12 -7.39 6.70 -22.74
N ASN A 13 -6.77 5.98 -23.67
CA ASN A 13 -5.55 5.20 -23.42
C ASN A 13 -5.66 4.25 -22.22
N GLY A 14 -6.85 3.69 -21.97
CA GLY A 14 -7.11 2.79 -20.84
C GLY A 14 -7.21 3.47 -19.47
N LEU A 15 -7.17 4.81 -19.41
CA LEU A 15 -7.33 5.59 -18.18
C LEU A 15 -8.68 6.31 -18.19
N SER A 16 -9.34 6.32 -17.03
CA SER A 16 -10.57 7.07 -16.80
C SER A 16 -10.31 8.15 -15.75
N SER A 17 -10.70 9.39 -16.07
CA SER A 17 -10.67 10.51 -15.13
C SER A 17 -12.05 10.75 -14.53
N ILE A 18 -12.07 11.21 -13.29
CA ILE A 18 -13.28 11.76 -12.67
C ILE A 18 -13.39 13.24 -13.03
N GLY A 19 -14.62 13.68 -13.29
CA GLY A 19 -14.89 15.10 -13.46
C GLY A 19 -14.86 15.82 -12.12
N PHE A 20 -14.60 17.13 -12.16
CA PHE A 20 -14.69 18.00 -11.01
C PHE A 20 -15.57 19.21 -11.37
N PRO A 21 -16.78 19.32 -10.80
CA PRO A 21 -17.79 20.27 -11.27
C PRO A 21 -17.56 21.69 -10.76
N THR A 22 -16.32 22.09 -10.51
CA THR A 22 -15.96 23.45 -10.05
C THR A 22 -14.56 23.85 -10.52
N ILE A 23 -13.95 24.84 -9.88
CA ILE A 23 -12.76 25.54 -10.37
C ILE A 23 -11.51 25.21 -9.55
N PHE A 24 -10.37 25.04 -10.23
CA PHE A 24 -9.06 25.09 -9.59
C PHE A 24 -8.32 26.38 -9.96
N PRO A 25 -7.57 26.98 -9.02
CA PRO A 25 -6.81 28.20 -9.28
C PRO A 25 -5.64 27.98 -10.25
N VAL A 26 -5.14 26.74 -10.32
CA VAL A 26 -4.07 26.34 -11.24
C VAL A 26 -4.43 25.02 -11.89
N SER A 27 -4.44 25.02 -13.22
CA SER A 27 -4.53 23.81 -14.02
C SER A 27 -3.43 23.74 -15.07
N TYR A 28 -3.20 22.52 -15.56
CA TYR A 28 -2.36 22.23 -16.71
C TYR A 28 -3.10 21.26 -17.63
N ARG A 29 -2.73 21.27 -18.91
CA ARG A 29 -3.18 20.28 -19.89
C ARG A 29 -1.96 19.58 -20.46
N PHE A 30 -2.09 18.29 -20.74
CA PHE A 30 -1.09 17.59 -21.51
C PHE A 30 -1.13 18.07 -22.96
N LEU A 31 0.04 18.31 -23.55
CA LEU A 31 0.15 18.56 -24.98
C LEU A 31 -0.06 17.23 -25.73
N PRO A 32 -0.63 17.27 -26.95
CA PRO A 32 -0.81 16.06 -27.75
C PRO A 32 0.53 15.43 -28.17
N THR A 33 1.63 16.17 -28.06
CA THR A 33 2.98 15.72 -28.37
C THR A 33 3.94 16.12 -27.27
N THR A 34 5.01 15.33 -27.10
CA THR A 34 6.10 15.60 -26.19
C THR A 34 7.42 15.37 -26.92
N SER A 35 8.44 16.19 -26.63
CA SER A 35 9.82 15.96 -27.08
C SER A 35 10.54 14.92 -26.22
N LEU A 36 9.93 14.49 -25.11
CA LEU A 36 10.48 13.42 -24.29
C LEU A 36 10.37 12.09 -25.04
N HIS A 37 11.50 11.42 -25.17
CA HIS A 37 11.60 10.07 -25.71
C HIS A 37 11.85 9.08 -24.57
N SER A 38 11.60 7.79 -24.80
CA SER A 38 11.84 6.71 -23.83
C SER A 38 10.96 6.72 -22.57
N CYS A 39 9.74 7.23 -22.67
CA CYS A 39 8.73 7.16 -21.61
C CYS A 39 7.95 5.83 -21.58
N ALA A 40 8.52 4.76 -22.15
CA ALA A 40 7.88 3.46 -22.17
C ALA A 40 7.98 2.79 -20.79
N ASP A 41 6.89 2.19 -20.33
CA ASP A 41 6.94 1.31 -19.16
C ASP A 41 7.66 0.02 -19.56
N LEU A 42 8.82 -0.22 -18.94
CA LEU A 42 9.67 -1.37 -19.21
C LEU A 42 9.38 -2.58 -18.31
N ARG A 43 8.36 -2.51 -17.45
CA ARG A 43 7.99 -3.60 -16.52
C ARG A 43 7.76 -4.93 -17.23
N ASP A 44 6.91 -4.94 -18.25
CA ASP A 44 6.54 -6.18 -18.95
C ASP A 44 7.71 -6.75 -19.79
N PRO A 45 8.43 -5.95 -20.60
CA PRO A 45 9.62 -6.44 -21.30
C PRO A 45 10.70 -6.98 -20.34
N ALA A 46 10.96 -6.29 -19.23
CA ALA A 46 11.95 -6.73 -18.24
C ALA A 46 11.51 -8.02 -17.53
N LEU A 47 10.21 -8.17 -17.25
CA LEU A 47 9.66 -9.38 -16.67
C LEU A 47 9.80 -10.56 -17.63
N ALA A 48 9.40 -10.39 -18.90
CA ALA A 48 9.50 -11.43 -19.93
C ALA A 48 10.97 -11.88 -20.11
N PHE A 49 11.90 -10.92 -20.15
CA PHE A 49 13.33 -11.21 -20.22
C PHE A 49 13.80 -12.00 -19.00
N ASN A 50 13.49 -11.56 -17.78
CA ASN A 50 13.94 -12.24 -16.57
C ASN A 50 13.30 -13.63 -16.39
N ILE A 51 12.04 -13.82 -16.81
CA ILE A 51 11.41 -15.14 -16.89
C ILE A 51 12.19 -16.03 -17.85
N LEU A 52 12.51 -15.56 -19.06
CA LEU A 52 13.28 -16.32 -20.03
C LEU A 52 14.66 -16.73 -19.47
N ILE A 53 15.39 -15.79 -18.84
CA ILE A 53 16.69 -16.09 -18.23
C ILE A 53 16.55 -17.13 -17.10
N THR A 54 15.56 -17.00 -16.23
CA THR A 54 15.33 -17.99 -15.16
C THR A 54 14.91 -19.36 -15.70
N VAL A 55 14.13 -19.42 -16.78
CA VAL A 55 13.82 -20.67 -17.50
C VAL A 55 15.09 -21.29 -18.08
N LEU A 56 15.96 -20.52 -18.72
CA LEU A 56 17.24 -21.01 -19.26
C LEU A 56 18.14 -21.56 -18.15
N LEU A 57 18.16 -20.93 -16.96
CA LEU A 57 18.92 -21.41 -15.81
C LEU A 57 18.43 -22.80 -15.34
N PHE A 58 17.13 -23.01 -15.26
CA PHE A 58 16.55 -24.26 -14.76
C PHE A 58 16.51 -25.40 -15.80
N LEU A 59 16.21 -25.09 -17.06
CA LEU A 59 16.06 -26.11 -18.11
C LEU A 59 17.37 -26.43 -18.84
N VAL A 60 18.17 -25.41 -19.16
CA VAL A 60 19.30 -25.54 -20.09
C VAL A 60 20.62 -25.59 -19.33
N LEU A 61 20.98 -24.47 -18.68
CA LEU A 61 22.31 -24.28 -18.07
C LEU A 61 22.54 -25.18 -16.86
N ARG A 62 21.51 -25.35 -16.02
CA ARG A 62 21.49 -26.27 -14.86
C ARG A 62 22.78 -26.21 -14.02
N PRO A 63 23.19 -25.02 -13.54
CA PRO A 63 24.36 -24.93 -12.68
C PRO A 63 24.09 -25.62 -11.34
N LYS A 64 25.10 -25.73 -10.48
CA LYS A 64 24.91 -26.30 -9.14
C LYS A 64 23.77 -25.57 -8.40
N PRO A 65 22.95 -26.25 -7.60
CA PRO A 65 21.79 -25.68 -6.90
C PRO A 65 22.01 -24.34 -6.21
N ILE A 66 23.18 -24.16 -5.58
CA ILE A 66 23.55 -22.92 -4.90
C ILE A 66 23.67 -21.73 -5.85
N PHE A 67 24.15 -21.93 -7.08
CA PHE A 67 24.23 -20.88 -8.08
C PHE A 67 22.85 -20.52 -8.62
N THR A 68 22.01 -21.52 -8.91
CA THR A 68 20.61 -21.28 -9.31
C THR A 68 19.87 -20.46 -8.25
N TYR A 69 20.06 -20.81 -6.97
CA TYR A 69 19.50 -20.06 -5.84
C TYR A 69 19.94 -18.59 -5.83
N TRP A 70 21.24 -18.32 -5.94
CA TRP A 70 21.74 -16.94 -5.95
C TRP A 70 21.32 -16.16 -7.20
N CYS A 71 21.19 -16.81 -8.35
CA CYS A 71 20.62 -16.17 -9.53
C CYS A 71 19.17 -15.71 -9.28
N LEU A 72 18.33 -16.53 -8.63
CA LEU A 72 16.97 -16.11 -8.26
C LEU A 72 17.00 -14.91 -7.30
N VAL A 73 17.85 -14.93 -6.28
CA VAL A 73 18.00 -13.82 -5.33
C VAL A 73 18.37 -12.52 -6.06
N CYS A 74 19.41 -12.54 -6.88
CA CYS A 74 19.88 -11.36 -7.59
C CYS A 74 18.87 -10.86 -8.63
N ILE A 75 18.34 -11.75 -9.47
CA ILE A 75 17.38 -11.39 -10.51
C ILE A 75 16.11 -10.83 -9.87
N GLY A 76 15.58 -11.48 -8.84
CA GLY A 76 14.37 -11.02 -8.14
C GLY A 76 14.55 -9.66 -7.48
N PHE A 77 15.63 -9.47 -6.70
CA PHE A 77 15.90 -8.21 -6.02
C PHE A 77 16.02 -7.04 -6.99
N TRP A 78 16.82 -7.20 -8.04
CA TRP A 78 17.06 -6.14 -9.03
C TRP A 78 15.87 -5.92 -9.95
N HIS A 79 15.06 -6.96 -10.21
CA HIS A 79 13.80 -6.78 -10.96
C HIS A 79 12.84 -5.86 -10.22
N VAL A 80 12.68 -6.06 -8.90
CA VAL A 80 11.83 -5.20 -8.06
C VAL A 80 12.38 -3.77 -8.03
N THR A 81 13.66 -3.64 -7.72
CA THR A 81 14.35 -2.36 -7.56
C THR A 81 14.31 -1.49 -8.81
N LEU A 82 14.48 -2.08 -10.00
CA LEU A 82 14.66 -1.34 -11.24
C LEU A 82 13.37 -1.22 -12.07
N PHE A 83 12.44 -2.17 -11.94
CA PHE A 83 11.31 -2.29 -12.86
C PHE A 83 9.97 -2.36 -12.13
N SER A 84 9.70 -3.45 -11.39
CA SER A 84 8.32 -3.72 -10.96
C SER A 84 7.85 -2.82 -9.81
N GLN A 85 8.73 -2.41 -8.90
CA GLN A 85 8.37 -1.56 -7.77
C GLN A 85 9.56 -0.74 -7.24
N PRO A 86 10.13 0.16 -8.05
CA PRO A 86 11.24 1.01 -7.64
C PRO A 86 10.84 1.96 -6.50
N GLN A 87 11.76 2.25 -5.59
CA GLN A 87 11.51 3.11 -4.43
C GLN A 87 11.29 4.58 -4.81
N ALA A 88 11.85 5.02 -5.95
CA ALA A 88 11.65 6.34 -6.52
C ALA A 88 11.85 6.28 -8.04
N SER A 89 11.54 7.39 -8.72
CA SER A 89 11.84 7.58 -10.14
C SER A 89 12.76 8.79 -10.31
N PRO A 90 14.03 8.60 -10.71
CA PRO A 90 14.70 7.33 -10.97
C PRO A 90 14.97 6.49 -9.69
N PRO A 91 15.21 5.17 -9.81
CA PRO A 91 15.52 4.31 -8.66
C PRO A 91 16.79 4.76 -7.91
N PRO A 92 16.76 4.86 -6.57
CA PRO A 92 17.93 5.26 -5.78
C PRO A 92 18.89 4.07 -5.64
N ILE A 93 19.85 3.95 -6.55
CA ILE A 93 20.76 2.79 -6.65
C ILE A 93 21.67 2.64 -5.43
N ASP A 94 22.11 3.75 -4.84
CA ASP A 94 22.89 3.79 -3.60
C ASP A 94 22.11 3.18 -2.42
N THR A 95 20.86 3.58 -2.26
CA THR A 95 19.94 3.03 -1.27
C THR A 95 19.68 1.54 -1.54
N ALA A 96 19.47 1.17 -2.80
CA ALA A 96 19.27 -0.23 -3.18
C ALA A 96 20.46 -1.12 -2.82
N PHE A 97 21.70 -0.68 -3.05
CA PHE A 97 22.89 -1.44 -2.62
C PHE A 97 23.00 -1.54 -1.08
N SER A 98 22.62 -0.49 -0.35
CA SER A 98 22.60 -0.54 1.13
C SER A 98 21.64 -1.60 1.67
N ILE A 99 20.52 -1.84 0.97
CA ILE A 99 19.51 -2.85 1.31
C ILE A 99 19.90 -4.24 0.79
N PHE A 100 20.55 -4.31 -0.37
CA PHE A 100 20.93 -5.57 -1.00
C PHE A 100 21.87 -6.39 -0.10
N LEU A 101 22.85 -5.75 0.55
CA LEU A 101 23.81 -6.41 1.43
C LEU A 101 23.14 -7.20 2.60
N PRO A 102 22.29 -6.60 3.45
CA PRO A 102 21.55 -7.35 4.46
C PRO A 102 20.57 -8.36 3.84
N ALA A 103 19.99 -8.08 2.66
CA ALA A 103 19.16 -9.06 1.95
C ALA A 103 19.95 -10.32 1.56
N LEU A 104 21.20 -10.18 1.11
CA LEU A 104 22.09 -11.32 0.85
C LEU A 104 22.39 -12.12 2.13
N PHE A 105 22.55 -11.45 3.28
CA PHE A 105 22.76 -12.14 4.56
C PHE A 105 21.55 -13.00 4.96
N VAL A 106 20.34 -12.44 4.83
CA VAL A 106 19.10 -13.19 5.10
C VAL A 106 18.89 -14.31 4.08
N ALA A 107 19.17 -14.07 2.79
CA ALA A 107 19.15 -15.09 1.75
C ALA A 107 20.13 -16.24 2.07
N TYR A 108 21.33 -15.94 2.57
CA TYR A 108 22.25 -16.97 3.02
C TYR A 108 21.66 -17.82 4.16
N ALA A 109 20.95 -17.20 5.12
CA ALA A 109 20.23 -17.94 6.15
C ALA A 109 19.13 -18.84 5.55
N PHE A 110 18.38 -18.37 4.56
CA PHE A 110 17.40 -19.20 3.84
C PHE A 110 18.04 -20.40 3.15
N TRP A 111 19.21 -20.21 2.53
CA TRP A 111 19.98 -21.31 1.96
C TRP A 111 20.33 -22.35 3.02
N ARG A 112 20.88 -21.91 4.16
CA ARG A 112 21.35 -22.78 5.24
C ARG A 112 20.22 -23.51 5.95
N LEU A 113 19.07 -22.87 6.11
CA LEU A 113 17.95 -23.39 6.90
C LEU A 113 16.95 -24.18 6.06
N ALA A 114 16.79 -23.88 4.77
CA ALA A 114 15.71 -24.46 3.97
C ALA A 114 16.14 -24.91 2.56
N PHE A 115 16.67 -24.01 1.72
CA PHE A 115 16.83 -24.31 0.29
C PHE A 115 17.85 -25.42 0.00
N ARG A 116 18.94 -25.52 0.80
CA ARG A 116 19.96 -26.57 0.60
C ARG A 116 19.41 -28.00 0.73
N PHE A 117 18.27 -28.17 1.39
CA PHE A 117 17.64 -29.47 1.59
C PHE A 117 16.64 -29.84 0.50
N VAL A 118 16.18 -28.86 -0.29
CA VAL A 118 15.08 -29.05 -1.25
C VAL A 118 15.55 -28.85 -2.69
N VAL A 119 16.22 -27.74 -3.02
CA VAL A 119 16.64 -27.42 -4.39
C VAL A 119 17.46 -28.55 -5.05
N PRO A 120 18.45 -29.19 -4.38
CA PRO A 120 19.26 -30.23 -5.01
C PRO A 120 18.47 -31.45 -5.48
N ILE A 121 17.31 -31.72 -4.88
CA ILE A 121 16.49 -32.90 -5.19
C ILE A 121 15.82 -32.75 -6.55
N PHE A 122 15.54 -31.51 -6.96
CA PHE A 122 14.93 -31.22 -8.24
C PHE A 122 15.95 -31.08 -9.38
N SER A 123 17.25 -31.18 -9.12
CA SER A 123 18.30 -31.04 -10.14
C SER A 123 18.23 -32.11 -11.24
N SER A 124 17.71 -33.30 -10.93
CA SER A 124 17.47 -34.37 -11.91
C SER A 124 16.12 -34.25 -12.65
N MET A 125 15.26 -33.32 -12.24
CA MET A 125 13.90 -33.14 -12.77
C MET A 125 13.71 -31.68 -13.25
N PRO A 126 14.42 -31.25 -14.32
CA PRO A 126 14.51 -29.84 -14.70
C PRO A 126 13.14 -29.22 -15.05
N ILE A 127 12.25 -29.99 -15.68
CA ILE A 127 10.89 -29.52 -16.02
C ILE A 127 10.08 -29.30 -14.73
N GLU A 128 10.09 -30.27 -13.81
CA GLU A 128 9.40 -30.11 -12.51
C GLU A 128 10.00 -28.95 -11.70
N ALA A 129 11.33 -28.83 -11.67
CA ALA A 129 12.03 -27.74 -11.00
C ALA A 129 11.58 -26.38 -11.53
N THR A 130 11.50 -26.26 -12.86
CA THR A 130 11.07 -25.03 -13.54
C THR A 130 9.64 -24.65 -13.15
N VAL A 131 8.71 -25.61 -13.20
CA VAL A 131 7.29 -25.37 -12.85
C VAL A 131 7.13 -25.04 -11.36
N TRP A 132 7.74 -25.83 -10.48
CA TRP A 132 7.56 -25.70 -9.03
C TRP A 132 8.32 -24.54 -8.41
N TYR A 133 9.37 -24.02 -9.05
CA TYR A 133 10.06 -22.82 -8.57
C TYR A 133 9.64 -21.55 -9.30
N LEU A 134 9.60 -21.51 -10.63
CA LEU A 134 9.54 -20.21 -11.32
C LEU A 134 8.17 -19.53 -11.21
N ALA A 135 7.06 -20.25 -11.42
CA ALA A 135 5.73 -19.68 -11.30
C ALA A 135 5.46 -19.08 -9.90
N PRO A 136 5.66 -19.83 -8.79
CA PRO A 136 5.50 -19.26 -7.46
C PRO A 136 6.55 -18.20 -7.12
N PHE A 137 7.79 -18.33 -7.59
CA PHE A 137 8.82 -17.30 -7.37
C PHE A 137 8.41 -15.95 -7.97
N TRP A 138 8.01 -15.93 -9.25
CA TRP A 138 7.58 -14.70 -9.91
C TRP A 138 6.28 -14.14 -9.32
N ALA A 139 5.36 -15.01 -8.89
CA ALA A 139 4.19 -14.57 -8.14
C ALA A 139 4.57 -13.91 -6.81
N GLY A 140 5.60 -14.39 -6.12
CA GLY A 140 6.12 -13.75 -4.92
C GLY A 140 6.83 -12.43 -5.21
N VAL A 141 7.65 -12.37 -6.27
CA VAL A 141 8.39 -11.15 -6.68
C VAL A 141 7.42 -10.02 -7.07
N LEU A 142 6.29 -10.38 -7.67
CA LEU A 142 5.23 -9.47 -8.11
C LEU A 142 4.03 -9.44 -7.13
N CYS A 143 4.27 -9.74 -5.84
CA CYS A 143 3.15 -9.88 -4.90
C CYS A 143 2.34 -8.60 -4.73
N ASN A 144 2.92 -7.42 -4.96
CA ASN A 144 2.17 -6.15 -4.97
C ASN A 144 1.05 -6.16 -6.03
N ILE A 145 1.38 -6.56 -7.26
CA ILE A 145 0.40 -6.61 -8.36
C ILE A 145 -0.67 -7.68 -8.07
N ILE A 146 -0.26 -8.85 -7.60
CA ILE A 146 -1.20 -9.95 -7.34
C ILE A 146 -2.13 -9.62 -6.16
N PHE A 147 -1.62 -8.98 -5.10
CA PHE A 147 -2.40 -8.67 -3.91
C PHE A 147 -3.28 -7.44 -4.08
N ASP A 148 -2.92 -6.50 -4.97
CA ASP A 148 -3.78 -5.35 -5.29
C ASP A 148 -5.13 -5.78 -5.92
N GLU A 149 -5.16 -6.93 -6.60
CA GLU A 149 -6.37 -7.54 -7.16
C GLU A 149 -7.23 -8.27 -6.11
N ILE A 150 -6.70 -8.49 -4.90
CA ILE A 150 -7.46 -9.08 -3.80
C ILE A 150 -8.17 -7.95 -3.04
N PRO A 151 -9.49 -8.06 -2.76
CA PRO A 151 -10.26 -6.98 -2.13
C PRO A 151 -10.00 -6.86 -0.61
N ILE A 152 -8.72 -6.93 -0.20
CA ILE A 152 -8.24 -6.80 1.18
C ILE A 152 -6.93 -6.01 1.15
N SER A 153 -6.91 -4.85 1.80
CA SER A 153 -5.67 -4.08 1.98
C SER A 153 -5.18 -4.05 3.43
N ARG A 154 -6.08 -4.17 4.40
CA ARG A 154 -5.74 -4.30 5.83
C ARG A 154 -6.69 -5.32 6.46
N LEU A 155 -6.22 -5.96 7.53
CA LEU A 155 -7.02 -6.89 8.33
C LEU A 155 -7.76 -6.14 9.47
N THR A 156 -8.27 -4.95 9.17
CA THR A 156 -9.13 -4.16 10.07
C THR A 156 -10.58 -4.33 9.63
N ALA A 157 -11.51 -4.35 10.59
CA ALA A 157 -12.94 -4.51 10.28
C ALA A 157 -13.44 -3.42 9.31
N SER A 158 -13.03 -2.17 9.52
CA SER A 158 -13.35 -1.03 8.66
C SER A 158 -12.96 -1.25 7.21
N ASP A 159 -11.78 -1.82 6.94
CA ASP A 159 -11.25 -1.95 5.58
C ASP A 159 -11.86 -3.15 4.85
N ILE A 160 -12.15 -4.23 5.59
CA ILE A 160 -12.78 -5.44 5.06
C ILE A 160 -14.22 -5.12 4.62
N ASP A 161 -14.95 -4.34 5.42
CA ASP A 161 -16.36 -4.01 5.15
C ASP A 161 -16.49 -2.97 4.02
N GLN A 162 -15.50 -2.11 3.83
CA GLN A 162 -15.50 -1.09 2.76
C GLN A 162 -15.29 -1.67 1.36
N ARG A 163 -14.63 -2.83 1.23
CA ARG A 163 -14.33 -3.45 -0.08
C ARG A 163 -15.34 -4.54 -0.41
N LYS A 164 -16.04 -4.39 -1.54
CA LYS A 164 -16.94 -5.43 -2.06
C LYS A 164 -16.17 -6.74 -2.23
N GLY A 165 -16.61 -7.79 -1.52
CA GLY A 165 -15.99 -9.12 -1.57
C GLY A 165 -14.83 -9.35 -0.58
N GLY A 166 -14.50 -8.38 0.28
CA GLY A 166 -13.39 -8.51 1.25
C GLY A 166 -13.54 -9.70 2.21
N ILE A 167 -14.73 -9.91 2.78
CA ILE A 167 -15.01 -11.05 3.67
C ILE A 167 -14.82 -12.38 2.93
N THR A 168 -15.35 -12.51 1.71
CA THR A 168 -15.23 -13.72 0.90
C THR A 168 -13.77 -14.04 0.60
N ALA A 169 -12.98 -13.05 0.18
CA ALA A 169 -11.56 -13.22 -0.07
C ALA A 169 -10.81 -13.66 1.20
N LEU A 170 -11.16 -13.11 2.37
CA LEU A 170 -10.51 -13.43 3.63
C LEU A 170 -10.75 -14.89 4.01
N VAL A 171 -12.00 -15.35 3.89
CA VAL A 171 -12.38 -16.75 4.16
C VAL A 171 -11.60 -17.70 3.24
N ILE A 172 -11.51 -17.39 1.94
CA ILE A 172 -10.75 -18.22 0.98
C ILE A 172 -9.27 -18.28 1.37
N ILE A 173 -8.65 -17.13 1.67
CA ILE A 173 -7.24 -17.06 2.09
C ILE A 173 -7.01 -17.90 3.35
N VAL A 174 -7.85 -17.76 4.36
CA VAL A 174 -7.73 -18.51 5.62
C VAL A 174 -7.83 -20.02 5.37
N ILE A 175 -8.76 -20.47 4.54
CA ILE A 175 -8.92 -21.88 4.18
C ILE A 175 -7.66 -22.40 3.47
N VAL A 176 -7.15 -21.67 2.48
CA VAL A 176 -5.95 -22.07 1.73
C VAL A 176 -4.73 -22.14 2.65
N VAL A 177 -4.51 -21.13 3.49
CA VAL A 177 -3.41 -21.10 4.47
C VAL A 177 -3.54 -22.26 5.46
N LEU A 178 -4.75 -22.56 5.95
CA LEU A 178 -4.98 -23.68 6.84
C LEU A 178 -4.58 -25.02 6.20
N PHE A 179 -4.95 -25.27 4.94
CA PHE A 179 -4.54 -26.49 4.23
C PHE A 179 -3.02 -26.59 4.06
N ILE A 180 -2.36 -25.47 3.74
CA ILE A 180 -0.89 -25.39 3.63
C ILE A 180 -0.23 -25.75 4.97
N VAL A 181 -0.69 -25.14 6.05
CA VAL A 181 -0.15 -25.34 7.41
C VAL A 181 -0.38 -26.78 7.87
N VAL A 182 -1.60 -27.31 7.73
CA VAL A 182 -1.92 -28.69 8.13
C VAL A 182 -1.06 -29.70 7.36
N ASN A 183 -0.90 -29.51 6.04
CA ASN A 183 -0.03 -30.39 5.26
C ASN A 183 1.43 -30.28 5.70
N GLN A 184 1.97 -29.07 5.94
CA GLN A 184 3.35 -28.92 6.40
C GLN A 184 3.56 -29.53 7.79
N VAL A 185 2.66 -29.32 8.74
CA VAL A 185 2.70 -29.97 10.06
C VAL A 185 2.70 -31.49 9.92
N ARG A 186 1.89 -32.06 9.02
CA ARG A 186 1.90 -33.50 8.72
C ARG A 186 3.26 -33.98 8.19
N VAL A 187 3.89 -33.22 7.29
CA VAL A 187 5.22 -33.53 6.74
C VAL A 187 6.28 -33.48 7.83
N ILE A 188 6.33 -32.41 8.62
CA ILE A 188 7.29 -32.23 9.73
C ILE A 188 7.10 -33.32 10.79
N ARG A 189 5.86 -33.69 11.10
CA ARG A 189 5.56 -34.78 12.04
C ARG A 189 6.14 -36.11 11.57
N LYS A 190 6.00 -36.44 10.28
CA LYS A 190 6.50 -37.70 9.70
C LYS A 190 8.02 -37.82 9.74
N THR A 191 8.75 -36.71 9.82
CA THR A 191 10.21 -36.72 9.94
C THR A 191 10.71 -36.78 11.38
N GLY A 192 9.80 -36.70 12.38
CA GLY A 192 10.14 -36.68 13.81
C GLY A 192 10.58 -35.31 14.34
N TRP A 193 10.66 -34.29 13.49
CA TRP A 193 11.18 -32.96 13.86
C TRP A 193 10.12 -32.00 14.41
N LEU A 194 8.85 -32.40 14.48
CA LEU A 194 7.76 -31.50 14.89
C LEU A 194 8.00 -30.81 16.24
N PRO A 195 8.41 -31.50 17.32
CA PRO A 195 8.66 -30.83 18.60
C PRO A 195 9.73 -29.74 18.50
N TYR A 196 10.80 -29.99 17.72
CA TYR A 196 11.89 -29.03 17.54
C TYR A 196 11.42 -27.75 16.83
N TYR A 197 10.74 -27.89 15.68
CA TYR A 197 10.23 -26.72 14.94
C TYR A 197 9.13 -26.00 15.72
N LEU A 198 8.20 -26.75 16.34
CA LEU A 198 7.12 -26.19 17.14
C LEU A 198 7.67 -25.36 18.32
N GLY A 199 8.72 -25.83 19.00
CA GLY A 199 9.37 -25.09 20.07
C GLY A 199 9.89 -23.72 19.61
N TRP A 200 10.54 -23.65 18.45
CA TRP A 200 11.02 -22.38 17.88
C TRP A 200 9.87 -21.45 17.47
N TYR A 201 8.79 -21.97 16.89
CA TYR A 201 7.62 -21.17 16.56
C TYR A 201 6.89 -20.65 17.80
N ILE A 202 6.79 -21.44 18.87
CA ILE A 202 6.25 -21.00 20.16
C ILE A 202 7.13 -19.89 20.73
N LEU A 203 8.46 -20.05 20.74
CA LEU A 203 9.39 -19.02 21.23
C LEU A 203 9.28 -17.72 20.41
N GLY A 204 9.19 -17.84 19.09
CA GLY A 204 8.97 -16.69 18.20
C GLY A 204 7.63 -16.00 18.47
N ALA A 205 6.55 -16.76 18.66
CA ALA A 205 5.24 -16.21 19.00
C ALA A 205 5.26 -15.49 20.37
N LEU A 206 5.92 -16.07 21.38
CA LEU A 206 6.10 -15.42 22.68
C LEU A 206 6.91 -14.12 22.56
N THR A 207 7.94 -14.11 21.71
CA THR A 207 8.72 -12.90 21.43
C THR A 207 7.84 -11.83 20.80
N VAL A 208 6.99 -12.18 19.84
CA VAL A 208 6.02 -11.27 19.23
C VAL A 208 5.03 -10.73 20.26
N VAL A 209 4.53 -11.57 21.18
CA VAL A 209 3.65 -11.13 22.26
C VAL A 209 4.36 -10.11 23.15
N VAL A 210 5.62 -10.33 23.53
CA VAL A 210 6.37 -9.35 24.33
C VAL A 210 6.56 -8.05 23.57
N LEU A 211 6.93 -8.11 22.29
CA LEU A 211 7.12 -6.93 21.45
C LEU A 211 5.80 -6.14 21.26
N SER A 212 4.66 -6.82 21.17
CA SER A 212 3.35 -6.17 21.01
C SER A 212 2.85 -5.47 22.28
N GLN A 213 3.48 -5.70 23.43
CA GLN A 213 3.15 -5.01 24.69
C GLN A 213 4.02 -3.76 24.93
N LEU A 214 4.91 -3.39 24.01
CA LEU A 214 5.76 -2.22 24.19
C LEU A 214 4.93 -0.93 24.07
N PRO A 215 4.97 -0.03 25.08
CA PRO A 215 4.11 1.14 25.11
C PRO A 215 4.45 2.12 23.98
N GLY A 216 3.41 2.65 23.33
CA GLY A 216 3.54 3.61 22.22
C GLY A 216 3.94 3.00 20.88
N LEU A 217 4.08 1.67 20.81
CA LEU A 217 4.37 0.92 19.59
C LEU A 217 3.26 -0.07 19.29
N GLU A 218 3.00 -0.22 18.00
CA GLU A 218 2.02 -1.09 17.43
C GLU A 218 2.71 -2.16 16.58
N PHE A 219 2.19 -3.38 16.65
CA PHE A 219 2.72 -4.50 15.90
C PHE A 219 2.31 -4.42 14.42
N ARG A 220 3.29 -4.41 13.51
CA ARG A 220 3.07 -4.48 12.06
C ARG A 220 3.88 -5.60 11.44
N LEU A 221 3.17 -6.62 11.01
CA LEU A 221 3.78 -7.75 10.33
C LEU A 221 3.88 -7.48 8.83
N HIS A 222 5.09 -7.13 8.37
CA HIS A 222 5.39 -6.99 6.95
C HIS A 222 5.52 -8.37 6.28
N HIS A 223 5.15 -8.48 5.00
CA HIS A 223 5.21 -9.75 4.25
C HIS A 223 6.63 -10.33 4.14
N TYR A 224 7.66 -9.48 4.10
CA TYR A 224 9.04 -9.98 4.13
C TYR A 224 9.39 -10.67 5.47
N ILE A 225 8.81 -10.24 6.58
CA ILE A 225 8.99 -10.86 7.90
C ILE A 225 8.25 -12.20 7.94
N LEU A 226 7.02 -12.26 7.39
CA LEU A 226 6.30 -13.52 7.21
C LEU A 226 7.14 -14.53 6.42
N ALA A 227 7.77 -14.11 5.32
CA ALA A 227 8.67 -14.96 4.57
C ALA A 227 9.85 -15.48 5.40
N ILE A 228 10.52 -14.61 6.17
CA ILE A 228 11.61 -15.00 7.06
C ILE A 228 11.16 -16.08 8.06
N VAL A 229 10.00 -15.88 8.69
CA VAL A 229 9.46 -16.78 9.72
C VAL A 229 9.05 -18.13 9.12
N LEU A 230 8.47 -18.15 7.92
CA LEU A 230 7.88 -19.36 7.34
C LEU A 230 8.89 -20.23 6.56
N ILE A 231 9.96 -19.66 6.00
CA ILE A 231 10.93 -20.40 5.18
C ILE A 231 11.53 -21.62 5.92
N PRO A 232 11.96 -21.57 7.19
CA PRO A 232 12.46 -22.75 7.89
C PRO A 232 11.47 -23.93 7.91
N GLY A 233 10.17 -23.66 7.99
CA GLY A 233 9.12 -24.68 7.95
C GLY A 233 9.01 -25.44 6.62
N THR A 234 9.71 -24.99 5.59
CA THR A 234 9.73 -25.58 4.24
C THR A 234 10.99 -26.40 3.95
N ALA A 235 11.86 -26.65 4.94
CA ALA A 235 13.14 -27.36 4.77
C ALA A 235 13.02 -28.87 4.42
N PHE A 236 11.83 -29.34 4.06
CA PHE A 236 11.53 -30.74 3.84
C PHE A 236 11.41 -31.05 2.34
N PRO A 237 11.97 -32.16 1.85
CA PRO A 237 12.12 -32.46 0.44
C PRO A 237 10.80 -32.88 -0.24
N THR A 238 9.89 -31.93 -0.43
CA THR A 238 8.60 -32.16 -1.08
C THR A 238 8.36 -31.14 -2.20
N ARG A 239 7.54 -31.51 -3.19
CA ARG A 239 7.11 -30.58 -4.27
C ARG A 239 6.46 -29.32 -3.71
N LEU A 240 5.62 -29.46 -2.68
CA LEU A 240 4.97 -28.32 -2.03
C LEU A 240 5.97 -27.42 -1.31
N SER A 241 7.00 -27.98 -0.67
CA SER A 241 8.08 -27.18 -0.09
C SER A 241 8.83 -26.36 -1.13
N ALA A 242 9.07 -26.89 -2.33
CA ALA A 242 9.66 -26.13 -3.43
C ALA A 242 8.78 -24.92 -3.82
N VAL A 243 7.48 -25.14 -3.96
CA VAL A 243 6.49 -24.07 -4.24
C VAL A 243 6.51 -23.01 -3.14
N TYR A 244 6.48 -23.42 -1.87
CA TYR A 244 6.47 -22.48 -0.75
C TYR A 244 7.78 -21.71 -0.62
N GLN A 245 8.93 -22.38 -0.77
CA GLN A 245 10.24 -21.73 -0.77
C GLN A 245 10.33 -20.66 -1.86
N ALA A 246 9.94 -21.01 -3.08
CA ALA A 246 9.97 -20.09 -4.20
C ALA A 246 9.10 -18.85 -3.96
N PHE A 247 7.84 -19.05 -3.56
CA PHE A 247 6.91 -17.95 -3.29
C PHE A 247 7.39 -17.06 -2.13
N LEU A 248 7.82 -17.66 -1.01
CA LEU A 248 8.29 -16.92 0.15
C LEU A 248 9.60 -16.16 -0.16
N LEU A 249 10.49 -16.72 -0.97
CA LEU A 249 11.68 -15.98 -1.42
C LEU A 249 11.28 -14.78 -2.27
N GLY A 250 10.38 -14.95 -3.24
CA GLY A 250 9.87 -13.82 -4.04
C GLY A 250 9.24 -12.74 -3.16
N MET A 251 8.39 -13.14 -2.21
CA MET A 251 7.73 -12.24 -1.26
C MET A 251 8.73 -11.48 -0.37
N PHE A 252 9.77 -12.16 0.11
CA PHE A 252 10.87 -11.53 0.84
C PHE A 252 11.56 -10.49 -0.02
N LEU A 253 11.97 -10.85 -1.24
CA LEU A 253 12.69 -9.96 -2.16
C LEU A 253 11.84 -8.75 -2.54
N ASN A 254 10.55 -8.94 -2.83
CA ASN A 254 9.61 -7.84 -3.07
C ASN A 254 9.59 -6.87 -1.89
N GLY A 255 9.36 -7.39 -0.67
CA GLY A 255 9.22 -6.54 0.50
C GLY A 255 10.48 -5.74 0.83
N VAL A 256 11.66 -6.37 0.83
CA VAL A 256 12.89 -5.65 1.16
C VAL A 256 13.35 -4.73 0.03
N ALA A 257 13.22 -5.12 -1.23
CA ALA A 257 13.66 -4.26 -2.34
C ALA A 257 12.76 -3.02 -2.50
N ALA A 258 11.43 -3.18 -2.35
CA ALA A 258 10.49 -2.07 -2.49
C ALA A 258 10.41 -1.17 -1.25
N PHE A 259 10.62 -1.70 -0.04
CA PHE A 259 10.34 -0.95 1.20
C PHE A 259 11.48 -0.97 2.23
N GLY A 260 12.60 -1.64 1.94
CA GLY A 260 13.69 -1.85 2.89
C GLY A 260 13.31 -2.82 4.03
N PHE A 261 14.14 -2.85 5.08
CA PHE A 261 13.91 -3.65 6.28
C PHE A 261 13.03 -2.89 7.29
N ALA A 262 11.76 -2.66 6.92
CA ALA A 262 10.81 -1.90 7.73
C ALA A 262 10.55 -2.55 9.10
N SER A 263 10.58 -1.75 10.16
CA SER A 263 10.40 -2.25 11.54
C SER A 263 9.12 -3.06 11.73
N ILE A 264 9.20 -4.13 12.54
CA ILE A 264 8.04 -4.90 13.00
C ILE A 264 7.20 -4.12 14.03
N LEU A 265 7.77 -3.06 14.61
CA LEU A 265 7.12 -2.14 15.55
C LEU A 265 7.09 -0.75 14.95
N GLN A 266 5.90 -0.15 14.92
CA GLN A 266 5.67 1.19 14.36
C GLN A 266 4.86 2.02 15.33
N THR A 267 4.93 3.34 15.28
CA THR A 267 4.03 4.15 16.10
C THR A 267 2.61 4.12 15.51
N ALA A 268 1.60 4.43 16.32
CA ALA A 268 0.24 4.61 15.81
C ALA A 268 0.17 5.69 14.72
N ALA A 269 1.04 6.70 14.78
CA ALA A 269 1.16 7.72 13.73
C ALA A 269 1.67 7.15 12.40
N ASP A 270 2.72 6.31 12.43
CA ASP A 270 3.28 5.66 11.24
C ASP A 270 2.29 4.70 10.56
N LEU A 271 1.43 4.06 11.36
CA LEU A 271 0.38 3.16 10.86
C LEU A 271 -0.80 3.89 10.24
N ARG A 272 -1.09 5.11 10.71
CA ARG A 272 -2.27 5.87 10.34
C ARG A 272 -2.29 6.18 8.84
N ARG A 273 -1.13 6.49 8.24
CA ARG A 273 -1.03 7.00 6.85
C ARG A 273 -2.03 8.17 6.68
N ASP A 274 -2.88 8.11 5.67
CA ASP A 274 -3.88 9.13 5.35
C ASP A 274 -5.20 8.95 6.11
N ALA A 275 -5.26 8.05 7.10
CA ALA A 275 -6.47 7.86 7.88
C ALA A 275 -6.70 9.02 8.87
N PRO A 276 -7.97 9.37 9.14
CA PRO A 276 -8.31 10.38 10.14
C PRO A 276 -7.72 10.07 11.53
N ILE A 277 -7.37 11.11 12.27
CA ILE A 277 -6.81 11.06 13.63
C ILE A 277 -7.92 10.83 14.67
N GLY A 278 -9.18 11.06 14.30
CA GLY A 278 -10.34 11.05 15.18
C GLY A 278 -10.45 12.32 16.01
N SER A 279 -9.99 13.47 15.50
CA SER A 279 -10.08 14.73 16.22
C SER A 279 -11.53 15.25 16.28
N ALA A 280 -11.76 16.24 17.16
CA ALA A 280 -13.01 16.99 17.12
C ALA A 280 -13.20 17.62 15.73
N LEU A 281 -14.46 17.69 15.28
CA LEU A 281 -14.83 18.26 13.99
C LEU A 281 -15.65 19.54 14.19
N PRO A 282 -15.31 20.64 13.50
CA PRO A 282 -16.15 21.82 13.45
C PRO A 282 -17.51 21.55 12.81
N ALA A 283 -18.52 22.34 13.18
CA ALA A 283 -19.84 22.29 12.54
C ALA A 283 -20.12 23.60 11.81
N PHE A 284 -20.53 23.50 10.55
CA PHE A 284 -21.07 24.66 9.83
C PHE A 284 -22.42 25.07 10.45
N LEU A 285 -22.65 26.38 10.53
CA LEU A 285 -23.91 26.98 11.01
C LEU A 285 -24.67 27.64 9.85
N ASN A 286 -24.56 27.04 8.67
CA ASN A 286 -25.15 27.55 7.44
C ASN A 286 -26.55 26.95 7.27
N ASN A 287 -27.51 27.80 6.95
CA ASN A 287 -28.88 27.40 6.67
C ASN A 287 -29.44 28.27 5.54
N ALA A 288 -30.65 27.93 5.09
CA ALA A 288 -31.34 28.67 4.02
C ALA A 288 -31.67 30.14 4.38
N THR A 289 -31.50 30.56 5.64
CA THR A 289 -31.64 31.97 6.03
C THR A 289 -30.35 32.78 5.88
N ASN A 290 -29.18 32.13 5.95
CA ASN A 290 -27.87 32.77 5.84
C ASN A 290 -27.30 32.69 4.41
N LEU A 291 -27.71 31.69 3.63
CA LEU A 291 -27.35 31.52 2.23
C LEU A 291 -28.61 31.54 1.38
N ASN A 292 -28.69 32.47 0.44
CA ASN A 292 -29.88 32.73 -0.37
C ASN A 292 -29.50 32.96 -1.82
N SER A 293 -30.20 32.28 -2.74
CA SER A 293 -29.98 32.39 -4.18
C SER A 293 -30.31 33.75 -4.78
N SER A 294 -31.11 34.57 -4.08
CA SER A 294 -31.42 35.94 -4.49
C SER A 294 -30.33 36.96 -4.14
N ILE A 295 -29.34 36.58 -3.33
CA ILE A 295 -28.23 37.44 -2.92
C ILE A 295 -26.98 37.06 -3.74
N PRO A 296 -26.26 38.00 -4.36
CA PRO A 296 -24.99 37.69 -5.03
C PRO A 296 -23.98 37.05 -4.07
N LEU A 297 -23.21 36.07 -4.56
CA LEU A 297 -22.22 35.34 -3.76
C LEU A 297 -21.22 36.27 -3.04
N GLN A 298 -20.93 37.43 -3.65
CA GLN A 298 -20.06 38.46 -3.08
C GLN A 298 -20.56 39.07 -1.77
N ASN A 299 -21.86 39.00 -1.52
CA ASN A 299 -22.48 39.51 -0.29
C ASN A 299 -22.87 38.38 0.66
N GLN A 300 -22.41 37.14 0.40
CA GLN A 300 -22.69 35.99 1.23
C GLN A 300 -21.46 35.57 2.03
N THR A 301 -21.70 34.96 3.19
CA THR A 301 -20.68 34.54 4.14
C THR A 301 -21.14 33.23 4.76
N ILE A 302 -20.21 32.29 4.91
CA ILE A 302 -20.45 31.06 5.66
C ILE A 302 -19.98 31.22 7.10
N PHE A 303 -20.61 30.47 8.01
CA PHE A 303 -20.34 30.50 9.44
C PHE A 303 -20.14 29.09 9.99
N TRP A 304 -19.42 29.01 11.11
CA TRP A 304 -19.22 27.76 11.84
C TRP A 304 -19.20 27.98 13.35
N SER A 305 -19.32 26.88 14.09
CA SER A 305 -19.38 26.87 15.54
C SER A 305 -18.08 27.39 16.16
N PRO A 306 -18.14 28.08 17.32
CA PRO A 306 -16.96 28.42 18.11
C PRO A 306 -16.16 27.17 18.50
N ILE A 307 -14.88 27.40 18.81
CA ILE A 307 -13.98 26.38 19.33
C ILE A 307 -14.55 25.81 20.64
N PRO A 308 -14.61 24.47 20.81
CA PRO A 308 -15.28 23.84 21.95
C PRO A 308 -14.47 23.90 23.24
N ASP A 309 -13.14 23.96 23.17
CA ASP A 309 -12.23 23.93 24.33
C ASP A 309 -10.86 24.53 23.99
N ASP A 310 -10.00 24.71 25.00
CA ASP A 310 -8.68 25.33 24.88
C ASP A 310 -7.64 24.46 24.14
N SER A 311 -8.02 23.29 23.59
CA SER A 311 -7.10 22.44 22.83
C SER A 311 -6.90 22.89 21.37
N TRP A 312 -7.70 23.85 20.91
CA TRP A 312 -7.64 24.40 19.56
C TRP A 312 -7.45 25.93 19.59
N ASP A 313 -6.71 26.46 18.62
CA ASP A 313 -6.41 27.89 18.50
C ASP A 313 -6.98 28.55 17.23
N GLY A 314 -7.62 27.76 16.36
CA GLY A 314 -8.21 28.27 15.13
C GLY A 314 -8.89 27.22 14.25
N PHE A 315 -9.05 27.58 12.99
CA PHE A 315 -9.69 26.80 11.94
C PHE A 315 -8.85 26.81 10.67
N ALA A 316 -8.92 25.72 9.90
CA ALA A 316 -8.45 25.64 8.53
C ALA A 316 -9.64 25.31 7.62
N LEU A 317 -9.83 26.08 6.56
CA LEU A 317 -10.92 25.92 5.60
C LEU A 317 -10.35 25.58 4.22
N LEU A 318 -10.75 24.43 3.69
CA LEU A 318 -10.61 24.10 2.28
C LEU A 318 -11.87 24.52 1.54
N VAL A 319 -11.68 25.20 0.40
CA VAL A 319 -12.73 25.43 -0.59
C VAL A 319 -12.27 24.83 -1.90
N ASP A 320 -13.06 23.89 -2.42
CA ASP A 320 -12.76 23.10 -3.61
C ASP A 320 -11.42 22.35 -3.49
N ASP A 321 -11.20 21.76 -2.31
CA ASP A 321 -9.97 21.07 -1.90
C ASP A 321 -8.68 21.92 -1.97
N VAL A 322 -8.83 23.26 -1.94
CA VAL A 322 -7.73 24.23 -1.81
C VAL A 322 -7.87 24.99 -0.50
N GLU A 323 -6.79 25.08 0.29
CA GLU A 323 -6.79 25.86 1.53
C GLU A 323 -6.97 27.35 1.21
N ARG A 324 -8.05 27.95 1.73
CA ARG A 324 -8.39 29.37 1.51
C ARG A 324 -8.29 30.21 2.77
N TYR A 325 -8.34 29.59 3.95
CA TYR A 325 -8.31 30.30 5.21
C TYR A 325 -7.68 29.47 6.32
N VAL A 326 -6.85 30.13 7.13
CA VAL A 326 -6.32 29.63 8.41
C VAL A 326 -6.40 30.75 9.43
N GLY A 327 -7.04 30.51 10.59
CA GLY A 327 -7.12 31.48 11.68
C GLY A 327 -8.34 31.30 12.60
N ALA A 328 -8.58 32.28 13.48
CA ALA A 328 -9.60 32.19 14.54
C ALA A 328 -10.98 32.75 14.18
N ALA A 329 -11.21 33.19 12.94
CA ALA A 329 -12.50 33.71 12.52
C ALA A 329 -13.55 32.59 12.53
N LEU A 330 -14.81 32.98 12.77
CA LEU A 330 -15.97 32.08 12.75
C LEU A 330 -16.73 32.14 11.43
N ASN A 331 -16.15 32.80 10.43
CA ASN A 331 -16.80 33.07 9.16
C ASN A 331 -15.82 33.24 8.00
N PHE A 332 -16.34 33.09 6.79
CA PHE A 332 -15.58 33.30 5.56
C PHE A 332 -16.47 33.91 4.47
N SER A 333 -16.03 35.03 3.89
CA SER A 333 -16.73 35.70 2.80
C SER A 333 -16.59 34.92 1.50
N LEU A 334 -17.69 34.75 0.78
CA LEU A 334 -17.72 34.02 -0.49
C LEU A 334 -17.36 34.90 -1.71
N ALA A 335 -16.92 36.13 -1.50
CA ALA A 335 -16.67 37.09 -2.57
C ALA A 335 -15.57 36.72 -3.56
N SER A 336 -14.64 35.87 -3.15
CA SER A 336 -13.59 35.35 -4.04
C SER A 336 -14.02 34.16 -4.90
N LEU A 337 -15.25 33.66 -4.71
CA LEU A 337 -15.73 32.44 -5.37
C LEU A 337 -16.48 32.76 -6.67
N GLN A 338 -16.46 31.83 -7.61
CA GLN A 338 -17.06 32.01 -8.93
C GLN A 338 -18.54 31.64 -8.91
N SER A 339 -19.41 32.62 -9.17
CA SER A 339 -20.85 32.37 -9.28
C SER A 339 -21.18 31.37 -10.39
N GLY A 340 -22.24 30.59 -10.20
CA GLY A 340 -22.74 29.64 -11.20
C GLY A 340 -22.12 28.24 -11.12
N LEU A 341 -21.16 28.02 -10.21
CA LEU A 341 -20.56 26.71 -9.94
C LEU A 341 -20.91 26.24 -8.52
N PRO A 342 -21.02 24.92 -8.28
CA PRO A 342 -21.03 24.40 -6.93
C PRO A 342 -19.67 24.63 -6.27
N HIS A 343 -19.66 24.85 -4.96
CA HIS A 343 -18.45 24.94 -4.15
C HIS A 343 -18.49 23.95 -3.00
N PHE A 344 -17.36 23.29 -2.75
CA PHE A 344 -17.21 22.27 -1.71
C PHE A 344 -16.37 22.80 -0.57
N PHE A 345 -16.84 22.64 0.66
CA PHE A 345 -16.21 23.22 1.85
C PHE A 345 -15.86 22.12 2.84
N ARG A 346 -14.63 22.12 3.33
CA ARG A 346 -14.20 21.27 4.44
C ARG A 346 -13.55 22.13 5.50
N LEU A 347 -13.88 21.86 6.75
CA LEU A 347 -13.41 22.64 7.89
C LEU A 347 -12.70 21.71 8.87
N ALA A 348 -11.60 22.17 9.44
CA ALA A 348 -10.87 21.50 10.50
C ALA A 348 -10.57 22.52 11.61
N TYR A 349 -10.47 22.05 12.86
CA TYR A 349 -9.82 22.85 13.89
C TYR A 349 -8.30 22.84 13.69
N THR A 350 -7.62 23.87 14.17
CA THR A 350 -6.15 23.95 14.18
C THR A 350 -5.61 24.06 15.60
N SER A 351 -4.41 23.55 15.81
CA SER A 351 -3.63 23.75 17.03
C SER A 351 -2.15 23.88 16.67
N GLY A 352 -1.50 24.97 17.07
CA GLY A 352 -0.08 25.22 16.81
C GLY A 352 0.25 25.26 15.32
N GLY A 353 -0.69 25.71 14.49
CA GLY A 353 -0.54 25.77 13.03
C GLY A 353 -0.71 24.43 12.29
N THR A 354 -1.10 23.36 12.99
CA THR A 354 -1.43 22.06 12.36
C THR A 354 -2.93 21.85 12.36
N ALA A 355 -3.50 21.47 11.22
CA ALA A 355 -4.92 21.12 11.12
C ALA A 355 -5.17 19.72 11.71
N GLY A 356 -6.30 19.57 12.40
CA GLY A 356 -6.88 18.26 12.74
C GLY A 356 -7.57 17.63 11.53
N ASP A 357 -8.54 16.75 11.80
CA ASP A 357 -9.33 16.14 10.74
C ASP A 357 -10.29 17.15 10.10
N PHE A 358 -10.36 17.11 8.78
CA PHE A 358 -11.35 17.85 8.02
C PHE A 358 -12.70 17.14 8.08
N THR A 359 -13.78 17.92 8.17
CA THR A 359 -15.12 17.42 7.89
C THR A 359 -15.19 16.84 6.48
N LYS A 360 -16.16 15.95 6.24
CA LYS A 360 -16.62 15.71 4.86
C LYS A 360 -17.05 17.03 4.19
N ALA A 361 -17.14 17.01 2.86
CA ALA A 361 -17.49 18.21 2.11
C ALA A 361 -18.95 18.63 2.35
N GLY A 362 -19.13 19.85 2.85
CA GLY A 362 -20.38 20.60 2.70
C GLY A 362 -20.45 21.18 1.29
N THR A 363 -21.64 21.33 0.74
CA THR A 363 -21.82 21.78 -0.66
C THR A 363 -22.69 23.01 -0.72
N LEU A 364 -22.20 24.09 -1.33
CA LEU A 364 -23.02 25.21 -1.78
C LEU A 364 -23.31 25.04 -3.27
N TRP A 365 -24.57 24.86 -3.63
CA TRP A 365 -24.99 24.75 -5.02
C TRP A 365 -25.17 26.12 -5.68
N PRO A 366 -25.06 26.22 -7.03
CA PRO A 366 -25.29 27.47 -7.77
C PRO A 366 -26.67 28.09 -7.50
N ASN A 367 -27.65 27.26 -7.15
CA ASN A 367 -29.01 27.69 -6.81
C ASN A 367 -29.13 28.19 -5.35
N GLY A 368 -28.02 28.47 -4.67
CA GLY A 368 -27.96 28.96 -3.29
C GLY A 368 -28.26 27.90 -2.21
N THR A 369 -28.49 26.65 -2.58
CA THR A 369 -28.80 25.58 -1.62
C THR A 369 -27.52 25.12 -0.93
N TRP A 370 -27.53 25.11 0.40
CA TRP A 370 -26.49 24.50 1.21
C TRP A 370 -26.86 23.07 1.60
N VAL A 371 -25.89 22.17 1.51
CA VAL A 371 -25.97 20.80 2.00
C VAL A 371 -24.85 20.61 3.02
N ASP A 372 -25.22 20.27 4.25
CA ASP A 372 -24.25 20.02 5.30
C ASP A 372 -23.33 18.82 5.01
N PRO A 373 -22.10 18.84 5.54
CA PRO A 373 -21.24 17.67 5.56
C PRO A 373 -21.96 16.44 6.11
N LEU A 374 -21.71 15.28 5.49
CA LEU A 374 -22.05 14.01 6.12
C LEU A 374 -21.24 13.84 7.42
N PRO A 375 -21.73 13.06 8.40
CA PRO A 375 -21.01 12.81 9.64
C PRO A 375 -19.64 12.15 9.41
N GLY A 376 -18.70 12.52 10.28
CA GLY A 376 -17.36 11.97 10.35
C GLY A 376 -16.30 12.74 9.54
N PRO A 377 -15.03 12.40 9.77
CA PRO A 377 -13.91 13.01 9.05
C PRO A 377 -13.86 12.55 7.59
N SER A 378 -13.20 13.34 6.73
CA SER A 378 -13.07 13.09 5.29
C SER A 378 -12.04 12.02 4.94
#